data_AF-A0A0K2RPU1-F1
#
_entry.id   AF-A0A0K2RPU1-F1
#
_cell.length_a   1.000
_cell.length_b   1.000
_cell.length_c   1.000
_cell.angle_alpha   90.00
_cell.angle_beta   90.00
_cell.angle_gamma   90.00
#
_symmetry.space_group_name_H-M   'P 1'
#
loop_
_entity.id
_entity.type
_entity.pdbx_description
1 polymer ?
#
loop_
_entity_poly.entity_id
_entity_poly.type
_entity_poly.pdbx_seq_one_letter_code
_entity_poly.pdbx_strand_id
1 'polypeptide(L)'
;MVRRPDVLIVEGLNVLAPARPRQDGRQGLALSDFFDFSIYVDAKTSYIEDWYVDRFRKLRSTAFAQPESYFHRYATLSDAEAEATARGIWKRINEPNLEENVLPTRGRAQLVLTKDADHSIRRMLLRKV
;
A
#
# COMPACT_ATOMS: atom_id res chain seq x y z
N MET A 1 20.91 11.68 1.14
CA MET A 1 20.50 12.80 0.25
C MET A 1 20.34 12.23 -1.14
N VAL A 2 19.17 12.42 -1.76
CA VAL A 2 18.95 12.06 -3.17
C VAL A 2 19.50 13.19 -4.05
N ARG A 3 20.36 12.89 -5.03
CA ARG A 3 21.06 13.91 -5.83
C ARG A 3 20.82 13.67 -7.32
N ARG A 4 19.87 14.41 -7.89
CA ARG A 4 19.58 14.52 -9.34
C ARG A 4 19.73 13.20 -10.13
N PRO A 5 18.98 12.14 -9.78
CA PRO A 5 18.94 10.94 -10.62
C PRO A 5 18.18 11.23 -11.93
N ASP A 6 18.46 10.46 -12.97
CA ASP A 6 17.69 10.52 -14.23
C ASP A 6 16.24 10.05 -14.03
N VAL A 7 16.04 9.07 -13.14
CA VAL A 7 14.72 8.53 -12.77
C VAL A 7 14.63 8.41 -11.26
N LEU A 8 13.54 8.92 -10.68
CA LEU A 8 13.20 8.73 -9.27
C LEU A 8 11.88 7.97 -9.16
N ILE A 9 11.90 6.80 -8.54
CA ILE A 9 10.68 6.07 -8.20
C ILE A 9 10.24 6.50 -6.80
N VAL A 10 9.03 7.01 -6.70
CA VAL A 10 8.38 7.35 -5.43
C VAL A 10 7.24 6.38 -5.20
N GLU A 11 7.33 5.61 -4.12
CA GLU A 11 6.31 4.63 -3.73
C GLU A 11 5.61 5.00 -2.43
N GLY A 12 4.34 4.59 -2.30
CA GLY A 12 3.58 4.77 -1.07
C GLY A 12 2.08 4.78 -1.30
N LEU A 13 1.32 4.59 -0.22
CA LEU A 13 -0.14 4.52 -0.25
C LEU A 13 -0.80 5.86 -0.65
N ASN A 14 -0.14 6.98 -0.33
CA ASN A 14 -0.73 8.32 -0.45
C ASN A 14 -0.16 9.14 -1.62
N VAL A 15 0.66 8.53 -2.49
CA VAL A 15 1.37 9.29 -3.55
C VAL A 15 0.41 9.88 -4.60
N LEU A 16 -0.80 9.34 -4.70
CA LEU A 16 -1.89 9.81 -5.55
C LEU A 16 -3.01 10.54 -4.80
N ALA A 17 -2.84 10.79 -3.49
CA ALA A 17 -3.86 11.47 -2.70
C ALA A 17 -4.12 12.89 -3.23
N PRO A 18 -5.36 13.40 -3.15
CA PRO A 18 -5.66 14.78 -3.51
C PRO A 18 -4.86 15.78 -2.67
N ALA A 19 -4.68 16.98 -3.23
CA ALA A 19 -4.16 18.11 -2.49
C ALA A 19 -5.02 18.36 -1.24
N ARG A 20 -4.35 18.58 -0.10
CA ARG A 20 -5.04 19.01 1.11
C ARG A 20 -5.26 20.53 1.08
N PRO A 21 -6.39 21.03 1.58
CA PRO A 21 -6.59 22.46 1.78
C PRO A 21 -5.49 23.01 2.70
N ARG A 22 -4.94 24.17 2.34
CA ARG A 22 -4.05 24.93 3.22
C ARG A 22 -4.88 25.63 4.31
N GLN A 23 -4.22 26.08 5.38
CA GLN A 23 -4.88 26.81 6.49
C GLN A 23 -5.58 28.10 6.03
N ASP A 24 -5.18 28.67 4.90
CA ASP A 24 -5.78 29.86 4.27
C ASP A 24 -6.96 29.55 3.33
N GLY A 25 -7.43 28.29 3.29
CA GLY A 25 -8.54 27.84 2.46
C GLY A 25 -8.21 27.62 0.98
N ARG A 26 -6.97 27.88 0.55
CA ARG A 26 -6.52 27.60 -0.83
C ARG A 26 -6.17 26.12 -0.99
N GLN A 27 -6.42 25.54 -2.16
CA GLN A 27 -5.90 24.21 -2.46
C GLN A 27 -4.36 24.26 -2.52
N GLY A 28 -3.71 23.33 -1.82
CA GLY A 28 -2.29 23.07 -2.01
C GLY A 28 -2.01 22.34 -3.33
N LEU A 29 -0.76 21.93 -3.52
CA LEU A 29 -0.39 20.98 -4.57
C LEU A 29 -0.52 19.55 -4.03
N ALA A 30 -0.93 18.63 -4.89
CA ALA A 30 -0.84 17.20 -4.63
C ALA A 30 0.59 16.73 -4.92
N LEU A 31 1.03 15.64 -4.29
CA LEU A 31 2.34 15.06 -4.61
C LEU A 31 2.41 14.60 -6.07
N SER A 32 1.29 14.12 -6.61
CA SER A 32 1.14 13.71 -8.00
C SER A 32 1.38 14.82 -9.03
N ASP A 33 1.30 16.09 -8.63
CA ASP A 33 1.53 17.23 -9.53
C ASP A 33 3.02 17.34 -9.93
N PHE A 34 3.91 16.61 -9.25
CA PHE A 34 5.34 16.55 -9.53
C PHE A 34 5.77 15.27 -10.26
N PHE A 35 4.83 14.40 -10.64
CA PHE A 35 5.14 13.13 -11.29
C PHE A 35 4.88 13.20 -12.79
N ASP A 36 5.88 12.78 -13.58
CA ASP A 36 5.73 12.61 -15.03
C ASP A 36 4.83 11.40 -15.37
N PHE A 37 4.86 10.37 -14.52
CA PHE A 37 4.10 9.13 -14.71
C PHE A 37 3.75 8.50 -13.35
N SER A 38 2.59 7.88 -13.27
CA SER A 38 2.16 7.17 -12.06
C SER A 38 1.50 5.83 -12.36
N ILE A 39 1.73 4.89 -11.46
CA ILE A 39 1.27 3.51 -11.54
C ILE A 39 0.45 3.21 -10.29
N TYR A 40 -0.75 2.67 -10.48
CA TYR A 40 -1.54 2.09 -9.40
C TYR A 40 -1.57 0.56 -9.54
N VAL A 41 -1.18 -0.14 -8.48
CA VAL A 41 -1.26 -1.61 -8.42
C VAL A 41 -2.56 -2.00 -7.73
N ASP A 42 -3.48 -2.56 -8.51
CA ASP A 42 -4.82 -2.97 -8.08
C ASP A 42 -4.90 -4.48 -7.88
N ALA A 43 -5.79 -4.93 -7.01
CA ALA A 43 -6.14 -6.34 -6.81
C ALA A 43 -7.49 -6.41 -6.08
N LYS A 44 -8.13 -7.58 -6.06
CA LYS A 44 -9.31 -7.76 -5.18
C LYS A 44 -8.88 -7.58 -3.72
N THR A 45 -9.69 -6.89 -2.92
CA THR A 45 -9.44 -6.66 -1.48
C THR A 45 -9.11 -7.95 -0.74
N SER A 46 -9.83 -9.03 -1.01
CA SER A 46 -9.58 -10.35 -0.41
C SER A 46 -8.19 -10.90 -0.72
N TYR A 47 -7.67 -10.68 -1.93
CA TYR A 47 -6.32 -11.12 -2.28
C TYR A 47 -5.26 -10.31 -1.53
N ILE A 48 -5.48 -8.99 -1.37
CA ILE A 48 -4.57 -8.13 -0.62
C ILE A 48 -4.57 -8.51 0.87
N GLU A 49 -5.74 -8.87 1.43
CA GLU A 49 -5.86 -9.39 2.78
C GLU A 49 -5.02 -10.66 2.96
N ASP A 50 -5.17 -11.65 2.07
CA ASP A 50 -4.43 -12.90 2.17
C ASP A 50 -2.92 -12.68 2.03
N TRP A 51 -2.48 -11.82 1.10
CA TRP A 51 -1.07 -11.43 0.97
C TRP A 51 -0.53 -10.74 2.22
N TYR A 52 -1.36 -9.91 2.86
CA TYR A 52 -0.99 -9.24 4.10
C TYR A 52 -0.79 -10.26 5.23
N VAL A 53 -1.71 -11.23 5.38
CA VAL A 53 -1.63 -12.30 6.38
C VAL A 53 -0.40 -13.18 6.14
N ASP A 54 -0.16 -13.58 4.90
CA ASP A 54 1.01 -14.40 4.55
C ASP A 54 2.32 -13.67 4.79
N ARG A 55 2.38 -12.38 4.47
CA ARG A 55 3.55 -11.55 4.80
C ARG A 55 3.74 -11.41 6.30
N PHE A 56 2.67 -11.23 7.06
CA PHE A 56 2.74 -11.15 8.53
C PHE A 56 3.33 -12.44 9.12
N ARG A 57 2.87 -13.61 8.64
CA ARG A 57 3.42 -14.92 9.05
C ARG A 57 4.91 -15.06 8.73
N LYS A 58 5.32 -14.70 7.52
CA LYS A 58 6.74 -14.74 7.09
C LYS A 58 7.63 -13.82 7.92
N LEU A 59 7.14 -12.63 8.27
CA LEU A 59 7.87 -11.68 9.10
C LEU A 59 7.95 -12.13 10.56
N ARG A 60 6.90 -12.79 11.07
CA ARG A 60 6.87 -13.37 12.41
C ARG A 60 8.03 -14.34 12.65
N SER A 61 8.31 -15.23 11.69
CA SER A 61 9.41 -16.20 11.79
C SER A 61 10.80 -15.63 11.49
N THR A 62 10.89 -14.35 11.10
CA THR A 62 12.14 -13.70 10.70
C THR A 62 12.35 -12.38 11.46
N ALA A 63 11.95 -11.25 10.86
CA ALA A 63 12.21 -9.91 11.37
C ALA A 63 11.51 -9.59 12.70
N PHE A 64 10.46 -10.29 13.09
CA PHE A 64 9.83 -10.08 14.41
C PHE A 64 10.54 -10.88 15.50
N ALA A 65 11.26 -11.95 15.18
CA ALA A 65 12.00 -12.73 16.18
C ALA A 65 13.18 -11.94 16.79
N GLN A 66 13.62 -10.87 16.13
CA GLN A 66 14.60 -9.93 16.63
C GLN A 66 14.05 -9.15 17.84
N PRO A 67 14.70 -9.19 19.03
CA PRO A 67 14.21 -8.52 20.25
C PRO A 67 14.03 -7.00 20.10
N GLU A 68 14.83 -6.36 19.25
CA GLU A 68 14.78 -4.93 18.92
C GLU A 68 13.60 -4.56 18.00
N SER A 69 12.94 -5.56 17.41
CA SER A 69 11.78 -5.35 16.55
C SER A 69 10.61 -4.81 17.37
N TYR A 70 10.02 -3.69 16.94
CA TYR A 70 8.76 -3.20 17.52
C TYR A 70 7.66 -4.28 17.55
N PHE A 71 7.73 -5.20 16.59
CA PHE A 71 6.80 -6.30 16.37
C PHE A 71 7.19 -7.59 17.12
N HIS A 72 8.25 -7.57 17.94
CA HIS A 72 8.68 -8.73 18.72
C HIS A 72 7.57 -9.32 19.61
N ARG A 73 6.64 -8.47 20.06
CA ARG A 73 5.41 -8.86 20.76
C ARG A 73 4.55 -9.91 20.03
N TYR A 74 4.73 -10.06 18.72
CA TYR A 74 4.00 -11.03 17.90
C TYR A 74 4.80 -12.31 17.63
N ALA A 75 6.09 -12.37 17.97
CA ALA A 75 6.97 -13.49 17.69
C ALA A 75 6.56 -14.77 18.44
N THR A 76 5.93 -14.62 19.61
CA THR A 76 5.50 -15.74 20.47
C THR A 76 4.10 -16.25 20.17
N LEU A 77 3.36 -15.62 19.24
CA LEU A 77 2.01 -16.06 18.88
C LEU A 77 2.08 -17.38 18.12
N SER A 78 1.18 -18.31 18.43
CA SER A 78 0.93 -19.49 17.60
C SER A 78 0.45 -19.11 16.21
N ASP A 79 0.48 -20.05 15.25
CA ASP A 79 0.06 -19.80 13.87
C ASP A 79 -1.39 -19.31 13.77
N ALA A 80 -2.28 -19.90 14.56
CA ALA A 80 -3.68 -19.51 14.63
C ALA A 80 -3.84 -18.10 15.23
N GLU A 81 -3.15 -17.79 16.32
CA GLU A 81 -3.19 -16.45 16.93
C GLU A 81 -2.58 -15.37 16.03
N ALA A 82 -1.50 -15.70 15.31
CA ALA A 82 -0.86 -14.79 14.37
C ALA A 82 -1.77 -14.48 13.18
N GLU A 83 -2.46 -15.47 12.63
CA GLU A 83 -3.46 -15.25 11.59
C GLU A 83 -4.62 -14.39 12.09
N ALA A 84 -5.21 -14.75 13.23
CA ALA A 84 -6.32 -13.99 13.81
C ALA A 84 -5.91 -12.53 14.09
N THR A 85 -4.70 -12.33 14.61
CA THR A 85 -4.12 -11.01 14.85
C THR A 85 -3.92 -10.24 13.55
N ALA A 86 -3.34 -10.86 12.52
CA ALA A 86 -3.11 -10.23 11.23
C ALA A 86 -4.42 -9.80 10.57
N ARG A 87 -5.41 -10.70 10.51
CA ARG A 87 -6.75 -10.38 9.98
C ARG A 87 -7.42 -9.27 10.80
N GLY A 88 -7.31 -9.33 12.13
CA GLY A 88 -7.83 -8.29 13.01
C GLY A 88 -7.18 -6.92 12.81
N ILE A 89 -5.88 -6.86 12.47
CA ILE A 89 -5.19 -5.62 12.09
C ILE A 89 -5.67 -5.15 10.71
N TRP A 90 -5.75 -6.07 9.74
CA TRP A 90 -6.22 -5.77 8.40
C TRP A 90 -7.60 -5.11 8.43
N LYS A 91 -8.58 -5.75 9.06
CA LYS A 91 -9.97 -5.28 9.14
C LYS A 91 -10.12 -3.93 9.85
N ARG A 92 -9.29 -3.64 10.85
CA ARG A 92 -9.42 -2.40 11.65
C ARG A 92 -8.61 -1.23 11.11
N ILE A 93 -7.57 -1.49 10.31
CA ILE A 93 -6.59 -0.46 9.94
C ILE A 93 -6.40 -0.41 8.42
N ASN A 94 -5.98 -1.53 7.82
CA ASN A 94 -5.53 -1.51 6.42
C ASN A 94 -6.70 -1.52 5.43
N GLU A 95 -7.77 -2.28 5.70
CA GLU A 95 -8.95 -2.32 4.85
C GLU A 95 -9.69 -0.98 4.82
N PRO A 96 -10.01 -0.33 5.97
CA PRO A 96 -10.60 1.00 5.95
C PRO A 96 -9.69 2.01 5.24
N ASN A 97 -8.38 1.96 5.47
CA ASN A 97 -7.46 2.85 4.77
C ASN A 97 -7.43 2.58 3.24
N LEU A 98 -7.51 1.32 2.82
CA LEU A 98 -7.59 0.96 1.41
C LEU A 98 -8.88 1.53 0.79
N GLU A 99 -10.03 1.28 1.40
CA GLU A 99 -11.33 1.67 0.86
C GLU A 99 -11.54 3.19 0.85
N GLU A 100 -11.14 3.86 1.93
CA GLU A 100 -11.43 5.28 2.15
C GLU A 100 -10.37 6.19 1.54
N ASN A 101 -9.10 5.79 1.56
CA ASN A 101 -7.99 6.70 1.23
C ASN A 101 -7.19 6.29 -0.01
N VAL A 102 -7.02 5.00 -0.28
CA VAL A 102 -6.15 4.53 -1.37
C VAL A 102 -6.93 4.24 -2.65
N LEU A 103 -7.94 3.36 -2.58
CA LEU A 103 -8.75 2.94 -3.73
C LEU A 103 -9.41 4.10 -4.49
N PRO A 104 -9.93 5.16 -3.83
CA PRO A 104 -10.50 6.31 -4.54
C PRO A 104 -9.48 7.06 -5.41
N THR A 105 -8.19 6.91 -5.14
CA THR A 105 -7.13 7.56 -5.92
C THR A 105 -6.77 6.81 -7.20
N ARG A 106 -7.25 5.56 -7.39
CA ARG A 106 -6.95 4.72 -8.57
C ARG A 106 -7.18 5.44 -9.90
N GLY A 107 -8.25 6.25 -9.99
CA GLY A 107 -8.59 7.00 -11.19
C GLY A 107 -7.57 8.09 -11.59
N ARG A 108 -6.66 8.46 -10.68
CA ARG A 108 -5.61 9.46 -10.92
C ARG A 108 -4.37 8.88 -11.60
N ALA A 109 -4.23 7.56 -11.64
CA ALA A 109 -3.07 6.92 -12.24
C ALA A 109 -3.05 7.01 -13.78
N GLN A 110 -1.86 7.07 -14.37
CA GLN A 110 -1.67 6.91 -15.81
C GLN A 110 -1.75 5.43 -16.21
N LEU A 111 -1.20 4.53 -15.39
CA LEU A 111 -1.24 3.08 -15.59
C LEU A 111 -1.85 2.38 -14.37
N VAL A 112 -2.86 1.54 -14.60
CA VAL A 112 -3.38 0.62 -13.57
C VAL A 112 -2.99 -0.80 -13.92
N LEU A 113 -2.25 -1.45 -13.03
CA LEU A 113 -1.87 -2.86 -13.11
C LEU A 113 -2.76 -3.67 -12.18
N THR A 114 -3.62 -4.53 -12.71
CA THR A 114 -4.47 -5.40 -11.89
C THR A 114 -3.83 -6.78 -11.72
N LYS A 115 -3.59 -7.16 -10.47
CA LYS A 115 -3.04 -8.45 -10.07
C LYS A 115 -4.13 -9.49 -9.80
N ASP A 116 -3.84 -10.74 -10.11
CA ASP A 116 -4.59 -11.90 -9.60
C ASP A 116 -3.95 -12.47 -8.33
N ALA A 117 -4.60 -13.44 -7.68
CA ALA A 117 -4.26 -13.97 -6.36
C ALA A 117 -2.81 -14.51 -6.25
N ASP A 118 -2.23 -14.98 -7.35
CA ASP A 118 -0.86 -15.49 -7.45
C ASP A 118 0.18 -14.39 -7.73
N HIS A 119 -0.22 -13.13 -7.62
CA HIS A 119 0.53 -11.93 -7.97
C HIS A 119 0.82 -11.71 -9.46
N SER A 120 0.33 -12.54 -10.37
CA SER A 120 0.44 -12.26 -11.81
C SER A 120 -0.33 -11.01 -12.20
N ILE A 121 0.15 -10.28 -13.22
CA ILE A 121 -0.62 -9.18 -13.82
C ILE A 121 -1.63 -9.78 -14.80
N ARG A 122 -2.93 -9.61 -14.53
CA ARG A 122 -4.00 -10.10 -15.41
C ARG A 122 -4.55 -9.05 -16.37
N ARG A 123 -4.39 -7.76 -16.03
CA ARG A 123 -4.92 -6.64 -16.81
C ARG A 123 -4.05 -5.40 -16.62
N MET A 124 -3.88 -4.66 -17.71
CA MET A 124 -3.23 -3.36 -17.72
C MET A 124 -4.17 -2.34 -18.37
N LEU A 125 -4.34 -1.18 -17.74
CA LEU A 125 -5.09 -0.06 -18.28
C LEU A 125 -4.19 1.16 -18.34
N LEU A 126 -3.85 1.59 -19.55
CA LEU A 126 -3.08 2.81 -19.80
C LEU A 126 -4.02 3.92 -20.26
N ARG A 127 -3.91 5.09 -19.64
CA ARG A 127 -4.65 6.29 -20.05
C ARG A 127 -4.19 6.69 -21.46
N LYS A 128 -5.15 6.95 -22.36
CA LYS A 128 -4.86 7.51 -23.68
C LYS A 128 -4.30 8.92 -23.52
N VAL A 129 -3.25 9.20 -24.29
CA VAL A 129 -2.61 10.52 -24.44
C VAL A 129 -3.22 11.24 -25.62
#